data_AF-A0A068VNT7-F1
#
_entry.id   AF-A0A068VNT7-F1
#
_cell.length_a   1.000
_cell.length_b   1.000
_cell.length_c   1.000
_cell.angle_alpha   90.00
_cell.angle_beta   90.00
_cell.angle_gamma   90.00
#
_symmetry.space_group_name_H-M   'P 1'
#
loop_
_entity.id
_entity.type
_entity.pdbx_description
1 polymer ?
#
loop_
_entity_poly.entity_id
_entity_poly.type
_entity_poly.pdbx_seq_one_letter_code
_entity_poly.pdbx_strand_id
1 'polypeptide(L)'
;MTAYFLSSKWCLNLGSSSSDNVGGHHDSLRRRAPKSRAKSRMMVKMTASTSGSTGQGSSTVAFEEGQLERPRWTGETPLSRLVGALISFRPLFSIMKFGARQVLISSAEKTNIPWREMTRQILESDVYKEMDSIEDPSLVYPDYYLNPFHAYDEGNLSWLAAAEAEAATMSMMRRAIPYASSLDEANQIVRGNWLNTIEEHHQKYSEDNIVREILDIGCSVGVSTRCLADKFPNARVTGLDLSPYFL
;
A
#
# COMPACT_ATOMS: atom_id res chain seq x y z
N MET A 1 -4.58 -5.69 -3.70
CA MET A 1 -3.18 -5.90 -3.21
C MET A 1 -2.17 -4.77 -3.55
N THR A 2 -2.37 -3.96 -4.60
CA THR A 2 -1.40 -2.93 -5.06
C THR A 2 -1.23 -1.73 -4.10
N ALA A 3 -2.27 -1.36 -3.36
CA ALA A 3 -2.19 -0.28 -2.34
C ALA A 3 -1.38 -0.72 -1.10
N TYR A 4 -1.49 -1.99 -0.68
CA TYR A 4 -0.76 -2.52 0.48
C TYR A 4 0.77 -2.57 0.26
N PHE A 5 1.24 -2.90 -0.95
CA PHE A 5 2.68 -2.98 -1.23
C PHE A 5 3.36 -1.60 -1.27
N LEU A 6 2.70 -0.57 -1.81
CA LEU A 6 3.20 0.81 -1.81
C LEU A 6 3.08 1.49 -0.42
N SER A 7 2.21 0.96 0.44
CA SER A 7 1.93 1.42 1.82
C SER A 7 3.00 1.01 2.86
N SER A 8 3.86 0.03 2.55
CA SER A 8 4.88 -0.47 3.49
C SER A 8 5.91 0.58 3.95
N LYS A 9 6.00 1.74 3.27
CA LYS A 9 6.79 2.91 3.73
C LYS A 9 6.04 3.89 4.65
N TRP A 10 4.75 3.69 4.88
CA TRP A 10 3.87 4.61 5.63
C TRP A 10 3.07 3.96 6.76
N CYS A 11 3.03 2.63 6.88
CA CYS A 11 2.40 1.99 8.04
C CYS A 11 3.16 2.27 9.34
N LEU A 12 2.57 3.10 10.20
CA LEU A 12 2.86 3.14 11.63
C LEU A 12 2.39 1.83 12.27
N ASN A 13 3.18 0.76 12.13
CA ASN A 13 2.95 -0.45 12.92
C ASN A 13 3.40 -0.18 14.37
N LEU A 14 2.41 0.01 15.25
CA LEU A 14 2.60 -0.01 16.70
C LEU A 14 2.87 -1.45 17.12
N GLY A 15 4.14 -1.81 17.26
CA GLY A 15 4.56 -3.11 17.79
C GLY A 15 4.42 -3.17 19.31
N SER A 16 3.71 -4.19 19.79
CA SER A 16 3.67 -4.63 21.18
C SER A 16 5.02 -5.21 21.62
N SER A 17 5.50 -4.80 22.80
CA SER A 17 6.79 -5.17 23.37
C SER A 17 6.81 -6.58 23.95
N SER A 18 7.85 -7.35 23.62
CA SER A 18 8.39 -8.41 24.49
C SER A 18 9.90 -8.16 24.64
N SER A 19 10.31 -7.91 25.87
CA SER A 19 11.67 -7.64 26.32
C SER A 19 12.51 -8.92 26.35
N ASP A 20 13.79 -8.83 25.97
CA ASP A 20 14.90 -9.38 26.77
C ASP A 20 16.31 -8.94 26.34
N ASN A 21 17.00 -8.43 27.35
CA ASN A 21 18.42 -8.47 27.73
C ASN A 21 19.60 -7.84 26.95
N VAL A 22 20.50 -7.34 27.79
CA VAL A 22 21.63 -6.42 27.62
C VAL A 22 22.92 -7.15 27.24
N GLY A 23 23.79 -6.48 26.46
CA GLY A 23 25.21 -6.82 26.37
C GLY A 23 26.01 -5.72 25.66
N GLY A 24 26.78 -4.94 26.42
CA GLY A 24 27.56 -3.82 25.90
C GLY A 24 29.00 -4.18 25.52
N HIS A 25 29.63 -3.36 24.67
CA HIS A 25 31.08 -3.15 24.69
C HIS A 25 31.49 -1.84 24.00
N HIS A 26 32.39 -1.13 24.68
CA HIS A 26 33.18 0.01 24.20
C HIS A 26 34.15 -0.43 23.09
N ASP A 27 34.48 0.44 22.12
CA ASP A 27 35.73 1.22 22.15
C ASP A 27 36.05 1.99 20.84
N SER A 28 36.71 3.13 21.05
CA SER A 28 37.69 3.81 20.20
C SER A 28 37.27 4.75 19.05
N LEU A 29 37.74 5.99 19.26
CA LEU A 29 37.75 7.17 18.41
C LEU A 29 38.67 6.99 17.19
N ARG A 30 38.19 7.27 15.98
CA ARG A 30 39.04 7.71 14.86
C ARG A 30 38.41 8.84 14.03
N ARG A 31 39.29 9.78 13.67
CA ARG A 31 39.08 11.13 13.14
C ARG A 31 38.39 11.14 11.77
N ARG A 32 37.52 12.14 11.56
CA ARG A 32 36.78 12.43 10.32
C ARG A 32 37.69 13.02 9.23
N ALA A 33 37.53 12.52 8.01
CA ALA A 33 37.85 13.21 6.77
C ALA A 33 36.56 13.33 5.92
N PRO A 34 36.34 14.41 5.15
CA PRO A 34 35.08 14.62 4.46
C PRO A 34 35.00 13.74 3.21
N LYS A 35 34.07 12.77 3.19
CA LYS A 35 33.75 11.99 1.99
C LYS A 35 32.62 12.66 1.23
N SER A 36 32.86 12.94 -0.05
CA SER A 36 31.87 13.41 -1.01
C SER A 36 30.70 12.42 -1.10
N ARG A 37 29.48 12.95 -1.08
CA ARG A 37 28.24 12.17 -1.02
C ARG A 37 27.85 11.73 -2.43
N ALA A 38 28.45 10.63 -2.90
CA ALA A 38 27.93 9.91 -4.06
C ALA A 38 26.55 9.32 -3.70
N LYS A 39 25.51 9.66 -4.48
CA LYS A 39 24.18 9.06 -4.34
C LYS A 39 24.29 7.57 -4.66
N SER A 40 24.21 6.72 -3.64
CA SER A 40 24.13 5.27 -3.82
C SER A 40 22.82 4.93 -4.53
N ARG A 41 22.91 4.43 -5.77
CA ARG A 41 21.79 3.79 -6.48
C ARG A 41 21.59 2.42 -5.85
N MET A 42 20.54 2.26 -5.05
CA MET A 42 20.08 0.94 -4.60
C MET A 42 19.52 0.19 -5.82
N MET A 43 20.26 -0.81 -6.32
CA MET A 43 19.72 -1.83 -7.20
C MET A 43 19.16 -2.95 -6.33
N VAL A 44 17.85 -3.20 -6.41
CA VAL A 44 17.23 -4.40 -5.85
C VAL A 44 17.58 -5.55 -6.78
N LYS A 45 18.45 -6.45 -6.33
CA LYS A 45 18.82 -7.66 -7.06
C LYS A 45 17.88 -8.78 -6.63
N MET A 46 16.90 -9.12 -7.46
CA MET A 46 16.07 -10.31 -7.26
C MET A 46 16.87 -11.53 -7.70
N THR A 47 17.34 -12.34 -6.76
CA THR A 47 17.89 -13.68 -7.04
C THR A 47 16.82 -14.71 -6.74
N ALA A 48 16.22 -15.28 -7.78
CA ALA A 48 15.41 -16.49 -7.66
C ALA A 48 16.36 -17.70 -7.71
N SER A 49 16.54 -18.36 -6.57
CA SER A 49 17.21 -19.67 -6.52
C SER A 49 16.14 -20.76 -6.65
N THR A 50 16.08 -21.40 -7.82
CA THR A 50 15.36 -22.66 -8.03
C THR A 50 16.25 -23.83 -7.61
N SER A 51 15.81 -24.62 -6.64
CA SER A 51 16.25 -26.00 -6.48
C SER A 51 15.03 -26.89 -6.32
N GLY A 52 14.79 -27.73 -7.33
CA GLY A 52 13.76 -28.77 -7.27
C GLY A 52 14.22 -29.96 -6.44
N SER A 53 13.30 -30.55 -5.68
CA SER A 53 13.09 -32.01 -5.62
C SER A 53 11.87 -32.33 -4.77
N THR A 54 11.19 -33.39 -5.20
CA THR A 54 9.99 -34.07 -4.73
C THR A 54 9.97 -34.45 -3.25
N GLY A 55 8.81 -34.33 -2.59
CA GLY A 55 8.49 -35.00 -1.34
C GLY A 55 7.23 -34.45 -0.65
N GLN A 56 6.23 -35.30 -0.45
CA GLN A 56 5.01 -35.02 0.33
C GLN A 56 5.32 -34.57 1.76
N GLY A 57 4.64 -33.52 2.20
CA GLY A 57 4.60 -33.07 3.59
C GLY A 57 4.04 -31.65 3.63
N SER A 58 2.87 -31.48 4.24
CA SER A 58 2.28 -30.17 4.51
C SER A 58 3.22 -29.39 5.44
N SER A 59 4.13 -28.62 4.87
CA SER A 59 4.92 -27.64 5.58
C SER A 59 4.23 -26.30 5.42
N THR A 60 3.72 -25.76 6.53
CA THR A 60 3.45 -24.33 6.65
C THR A 60 4.72 -23.60 6.24
N VAL A 61 4.70 -22.97 5.06
CA VAL A 61 5.79 -22.12 4.59
C VAL A 61 5.89 -20.97 5.59
N ALA A 62 6.88 -21.03 6.47
CA ALA A 62 7.21 -19.94 7.36
C ALA A 62 7.65 -18.77 6.48
N PHE A 63 6.86 -17.69 6.48
CA PHE A 63 7.24 -16.47 5.80
C PHE A 63 8.51 -15.93 6.46
N GLU A 64 9.61 -15.86 5.71
CA GLU A 64 10.84 -15.23 6.17
C GLU A 64 10.63 -13.71 6.09
N GLU A 65 10.47 -13.06 7.23
CA GLU A 65 10.35 -11.61 7.30
C GLU A 65 11.66 -10.98 6.82
N GLY A 66 11.62 -10.31 5.66
CA GLY A 66 12.80 -9.66 5.11
C GLY A 66 13.38 -8.64 6.09
N GLN A 67 14.72 -8.53 6.15
CA GLN A 67 15.39 -7.51 6.96
C GLN A 67 15.09 -6.10 6.41
N LEU A 68 13.97 -5.52 6.82
CA LEU A 68 13.61 -4.15 6.49
C LEU A 68 14.39 -3.20 7.40
N GLU A 69 15.24 -2.34 6.82
CA GLU A 69 15.85 -1.22 7.55
C GLU A 69 14.74 -0.31 8.08
N ARG A 70 14.49 -0.37 9.39
CA ARG A 70 13.46 0.46 10.01
C ARG A 70 13.92 1.92 10.07
N PRO A 71 13.01 2.90 9.91
CA PRO A 71 13.37 4.32 10.05
C PRO A 71 13.97 4.65 11.42
N ARG A 72 14.91 5.59 11.48
CA ARG A 72 15.64 5.99 12.72
C ARG A 72 14.75 6.45 13.89
N TRP A 73 13.49 6.76 13.64
CA TRP A 73 12.50 7.20 14.62
C TRP A 73 11.64 6.05 15.17
N THR A 74 11.91 4.80 14.76
CA THR A 74 11.29 3.58 15.32
C THR A 74 12.24 2.93 16.35
N GLY A 75 11.71 2.27 17.38
CA GLY A 75 12.47 1.64 18.47
C GLY A 75 12.51 2.46 19.77
N GLU A 76 13.48 2.20 20.66
CA GLU A 76 13.56 2.87 21.99
C GLU A 76 14.55 4.05 22.04
N THR A 77 14.78 4.73 20.92
CA THR A 77 15.72 5.87 20.89
C THR A 77 15.08 7.13 21.51
N PRO A 78 15.87 8.10 22.01
CA PRO A 78 15.33 9.37 22.50
C PRO A 78 14.48 10.13 21.47
N LEU A 79 14.87 10.04 20.19
CA LEU A 79 14.09 10.60 19.08
C LEU A 79 12.76 9.86 18.91
N SER A 80 12.75 8.53 19.02
CA SER A 80 11.52 7.74 18.95
C SER A 80 10.58 8.03 20.12
N ARG A 81 11.11 8.19 21.34
CA ARG A 81 10.32 8.58 22.53
C ARG A 81 9.71 9.97 22.39
N LEU A 82 10.45 10.94 21.82
CA LEU A 82 9.92 12.27 21.52
C LEU A 82 8.80 12.20 20.47
N VAL A 83 9.02 11.46 19.38
CA VAL A 83 8.00 11.25 18.34
C VAL A 83 6.76 10.55 18.93
N GLY A 84 6.94 9.52 19.76
CA GLY A 84 5.86 8.83 20.47
C GLY A 84 5.08 9.75 21.41
N ALA A 85 5.77 10.62 22.15
CA ALA A 85 5.13 11.62 23.01
C ALA A 85 4.29 12.62 22.19
N LEU A 86 4.80 13.11 21.07
CA LEU A 86 4.06 14.01 20.17
C LEU A 86 2.84 13.34 19.53
N ILE A 87 2.94 12.05 19.18
CA ILE A 87 1.82 11.26 18.66
C ILE A 87 0.77 10.99 19.75
N SER A 88 1.19 10.78 20.99
CA SER A 88 0.28 10.48 22.11
C SER A 88 -0.63 11.66 22.49
N PHE A 89 -0.22 12.91 22.20
CA PHE A 89 -1.06 14.08 22.40
C PHE A 89 -2.02 14.28 21.22
N ARG A 90 -3.22 13.70 21.36
CA ARG A 90 -4.26 13.67 20.31
C ARG A 90 -4.49 15.00 19.58
N PRO A 91 -4.62 16.17 20.24
CA PRO A 91 -4.86 17.44 19.53
C PRO A 91 -3.73 17.80 18.57
N LEU A 92 -2.48 17.66 18.99
CA LEU A 92 -1.32 17.94 18.12
C LEU A 92 -1.22 16.91 17.00
N PHE A 93 -1.44 15.65 17.31
CA PHE A 93 -1.45 14.58 16.31
C PHE A 93 -2.51 14.81 15.23
N SER A 94 -3.72 15.21 15.59
CA SER A 94 -4.79 15.54 14.63
C SER A 94 -4.44 16.75 13.74
N ILE A 95 -3.83 17.80 14.31
CA ILE A 95 -3.36 18.96 13.53
C ILE A 95 -2.27 18.54 12.54
N MET A 96 -1.28 17.76 12.98
CA MET A 96 -0.22 17.25 12.11
C MET A 96 -0.77 16.35 11.01
N LYS A 97 -1.72 15.47 11.33
CA LYS A 97 -2.41 14.60 10.38
C LYS A 97 -3.13 15.41 9.31
N PHE A 98 -3.89 16.43 9.71
CA PHE A 98 -4.56 17.34 8.78
C PHE A 98 -3.56 18.07 7.87
N GLY A 99 -2.50 18.65 8.44
CA GLY A 99 -1.46 19.34 7.67
C GLY A 99 -0.76 18.42 6.67
N ALA A 100 -0.41 17.20 7.07
CA ALA A 100 0.19 16.21 6.20
C ALA A 100 -0.74 15.84 5.02
N ARG A 101 -2.05 15.66 5.29
CA ARG A 101 -3.05 15.42 4.24
C ARG A 101 -3.14 16.60 3.28
N GLN A 102 -3.20 17.83 3.76
CA GLN A 102 -3.24 19.02 2.88
C GLN A 102 -2.01 19.13 1.98
N VAL A 103 -0.82 18.80 2.50
CA VAL A 103 0.41 18.76 1.70
C VAL A 103 0.32 17.71 0.60
N LEU A 104 -0.17 16.51 0.90
CA LEU A 104 -0.34 15.45 -0.10
C LEU A 104 -1.28 15.87 -1.24
N ILE A 105 -2.46 16.40 -0.88
CA ILE A 105 -3.45 16.85 -1.85
C ILE A 105 -2.86 17.98 -2.72
N SER A 106 -2.23 18.98 -2.09
CA SER A 106 -1.64 20.12 -2.83
C SER A 106 -0.47 19.70 -3.72
N SER A 107 0.32 18.71 -3.30
CA SER A 107 1.39 18.13 -4.13
C SER A 107 0.82 17.38 -5.33
N ALA A 108 -0.27 16.64 -5.16
CA ALA A 108 -0.95 15.93 -6.23
C ALA A 108 -1.45 16.90 -7.31
N GLU A 109 -2.13 17.98 -6.90
CA GLU A 109 -2.65 19.01 -7.80
C GLU A 109 -1.54 19.74 -8.56
N LYS A 110 -0.41 20.03 -7.91
CA LYS A 110 0.79 20.58 -8.59
C LYS A 110 1.37 19.63 -9.65
N THR A 111 1.03 18.35 -9.60
CA THR A 111 1.42 17.33 -10.57
C THR A 111 0.29 16.93 -11.52
N ASN A 112 -0.71 17.80 -11.70
CA ASN A 112 -1.86 17.61 -12.58
C ASN A 112 -2.78 16.44 -12.19
N ILE A 113 -2.85 16.10 -10.89
CA ILE A 113 -3.87 15.18 -10.35
C ILE A 113 -4.92 16.05 -9.65
N PRO A 114 -6.12 16.25 -10.23
CA PRO A 114 -7.12 17.18 -9.70
C PRO A 114 -7.86 16.58 -8.49
N TRP A 115 -7.12 16.30 -7.42
CA TRP A 115 -7.56 15.51 -6.28
C TRP A 115 -8.89 16.01 -5.70
N ARG A 116 -8.99 17.30 -5.33
CA ARG A 116 -10.23 17.83 -4.72
C ARG A 116 -11.42 17.73 -5.64
N GLU A 117 -11.22 17.91 -6.94
CA GLU A 117 -12.30 17.84 -7.92
C GLU A 117 -12.78 16.40 -8.10
N MET A 118 -11.86 15.42 -8.20
CA MET A 118 -12.21 14.00 -8.25
C MET A 118 -13.00 13.58 -7.00
N THR A 119 -12.52 13.99 -5.82
CA THR A 119 -13.21 13.70 -4.55
C THR A 119 -14.59 14.34 -4.51
N ARG A 120 -14.72 15.60 -4.93
CA ARG A 120 -16.00 16.32 -5.00
C ARG A 120 -16.99 15.59 -5.91
N GLN A 121 -16.55 15.15 -7.09
CA GLN A 121 -17.39 14.44 -8.05
C GLN A 121 -18.01 13.18 -7.45
N ILE A 122 -17.23 12.40 -6.68
CA ILE A 122 -17.74 11.21 -6.01
C ILE A 122 -18.69 11.58 -4.87
N LEU A 123 -18.29 12.50 -3.98
CA LEU A 123 -19.10 12.88 -2.82
C LEU A 123 -20.43 13.57 -3.19
N GLU A 124 -20.51 14.21 -4.34
CA GLU A 124 -21.72 14.83 -4.87
C GLU A 124 -22.50 13.93 -5.85
N SER A 125 -21.97 12.75 -6.18
CA SER A 125 -22.65 11.77 -7.03
C SER A 125 -23.69 10.98 -6.25
N ASP A 126 -24.57 10.29 -6.97
CA ASP A 126 -25.60 9.42 -6.41
C ASP A 126 -25.10 8.02 -5.99
N VAL A 127 -23.78 7.77 -5.97
CA VAL A 127 -23.20 6.45 -5.68
C VAL A 127 -23.65 5.86 -4.33
N TYR A 128 -23.97 6.72 -3.36
CA TYR A 128 -24.48 6.31 -2.05
C TYR A 128 -25.80 5.55 -2.10
N LYS A 129 -26.57 5.66 -3.20
CA LYS A 129 -27.83 4.92 -3.39
C LYS A 129 -27.60 3.43 -3.64
N GLU A 130 -26.40 3.05 -4.08
CA GLU A 130 -26.06 1.64 -4.34
C GLU A 130 -25.75 0.88 -3.04
N MET A 131 -25.44 1.59 -1.94
CA MET A 131 -25.00 1.02 -0.65
C MET A 131 -25.87 -0.14 -0.16
N ASP A 132 -27.18 0.06 -0.10
CA ASP A 132 -28.13 -0.95 0.41
C ASP A 132 -28.13 -2.25 -0.43
N SER A 133 -27.67 -2.18 -1.69
CA SER A 133 -27.62 -3.34 -2.59
C SER A 133 -26.32 -4.14 -2.48
N ILE A 134 -25.25 -3.52 -1.98
CA ILE A 134 -23.90 -4.10 -1.92
C ILE A 134 -23.44 -4.42 -0.50
N GLU A 135 -24.01 -3.76 0.51
CA GLU A 135 -23.67 -3.97 1.91
C GLU A 135 -24.21 -5.32 2.39
N ASP A 136 -23.35 -6.08 3.08
CA ASP A 136 -23.78 -7.22 3.87
C ASP A 136 -23.86 -6.80 5.35
N PRO A 137 -25.07 -6.54 5.91
CA PRO A 137 -25.22 -6.12 7.29
C PRO A 137 -24.88 -7.22 8.30
N SER A 138 -24.67 -8.46 7.85
CA SER A 138 -24.23 -9.58 8.70
C SER A 138 -22.71 -9.71 8.79
N LEU A 139 -21.96 -8.92 8.01
CA LEU A 139 -20.51 -8.97 7.96
C LEU A 139 -19.89 -8.51 9.29
N VAL A 140 -19.10 -9.39 9.90
CA VAL A 140 -18.31 -9.07 11.10
C VAL A 140 -16.90 -8.71 10.67
N TYR A 141 -16.54 -7.44 10.85
CA TYR A 141 -15.19 -6.97 10.57
C TYR A 141 -14.18 -7.49 11.59
N PRO A 142 -12.98 -7.92 11.17
CA PRO A 142 -11.90 -8.19 12.10
C PRO A 142 -11.41 -6.89 12.74
N ASP A 143 -11.01 -6.92 14.01
CA ASP A 143 -10.63 -5.74 14.81
C ASP A 143 -9.63 -4.82 14.09
N TYR A 144 -8.69 -5.39 13.34
CA TYR A 144 -7.68 -4.60 12.63
C TYR A 144 -8.28 -3.69 11.55
N TYR A 145 -9.42 -4.07 10.97
CA TYR A 145 -10.06 -3.35 9.86
C TYR A 145 -10.81 -2.10 10.32
N LEU A 146 -11.19 -2.05 11.60
CA LEU A 146 -11.88 -0.92 12.21
C LEU A 146 -10.94 0.19 12.70
N ASN A 147 -9.63 0.01 12.53
CA ASN A 147 -8.65 0.99 12.97
C ASN A 147 -8.51 2.16 11.97
N PRO A 148 -8.16 3.36 12.45
CA PRO A 148 -7.78 4.48 11.59
C PRO A 148 -6.67 4.08 10.60
N PHE A 149 -6.80 4.52 9.35
CA PHE A 149 -5.88 4.16 8.27
C PHE A 149 -5.67 5.34 7.32
N HIS A 150 -4.45 5.48 6.75
CA HIS A 150 -4.11 6.50 5.74
C HIS A 150 -4.60 7.95 6.01
N ALA A 151 -4.58 8.37 7.28
CA ALA A 151 -5.02 9.68 7.77
C ALA A 151 -6.55 9.87 7.92
N TYR A 152 -7.35 8.82 7.77
CA TYR A 152 -8.79 8.80 8.04
C TYR A 152 -9.05 8.20 9.43
N ASP A 153 -9.86 8.88 10.24
CA ASP A 153 -10.18 8.45 11.60
C ASP A 153 -11.11 7.23 11.58
N GLU A 154 -12.03 7.16 10.60
CA GLU A 154 -12.93 6.04 10.35
C GLU A 154 -12.29 4.92 9.50
N GLY A 155 -11.01 5.08 9.13
CA GLY A 155 -10.27 4.08 8.35
C GLY A 155 -10.90 3.80 6.99
N ASN A 156 -11.09 2.51 6.69
CA ASN A 156 -11.63 2.05 5.40
C ASN A 156 -13.16 2.18 5.30
N LEU A 157 -13.86 2.48 6.40
CA LEU A 157 -15.32 2.57 6.43
C LEU A 157 -15.77 4.03 6.31
N SER A 158 -15.36 4.70 5.22
CA SER A 158 -15.59 6.13 5.02
C SER A 158 -15.72 6.51 3.55
N TRP A 159 -16.79 7.24 3.22
CA TRP A 159 -16.98 7.85 1.90
C TRP A 159 -15.85 8.77 1.50
N LEU A 160 -15.28 9.53 2.45
CA LEU A 160 -14.16 10.40 2.15
C LEU A 160 -12.91 9.60 1.77
N ALA A 161 -12.64 8.51 2.49
CA ALA A 161 -11.52 7.63 2.18
C ALA A 161 -11.67 6.99 0.79
N ALA A 162 -12.88 6.53 0.46
CA ALA A 162 -13.20 5.98 -0.86
C ALA A 162 -13.09 7.02 -1.98
N ALA A 163 -13.69 8.21 -1.81
CA ALA A 163 -13.66 9.29 -2.79
C ALA A 163 -12.25 9.85 -3.06
N GLU A 164 -11.33 9.70 -2.11
CA GLU A 164 -9.92 10.10 -2.28
C GLU A 164 -9.02 8.97 -2.79
N ALA A 165 -9.48 7.72 -2.83
CA ALA A 165 -8.66 6.54 -3.08
C ALA A 165 -7.99 6.55 -4.47
N GLU A 166 -8.70 6.98 -5.51
CA GLU A 166 -8.15 7.02 -6.88
C GLU A 166 -7.07 8.12 -7.01
N ALA A 167 -7.34 9.33 -6.53
CA ALA A 167 -6.37 10.42 -6.53
C ALA A 167 -5.13 10.11 -5.67
N ALA A 168 -5.32 9.43 -4.53
CA ALA A 168 -4.25 8.90 -3.70
C ALA A 168 -3.39 7.89 -4.46
N THR A 169 -4.03 6.97 -5.17
CA THR A 169 -3.37 5.96 -5.99
C THR A 169 -2.53 6.60 -7.10
N MET A 170 -3.09 7.55 -7.85
CA MET A 170 -2.36 8.29 -8.90
C MET A 170 -1.14 9.01 -8.34
N SER A 171 -1.29 9.63 -7.16
CA SER A 171 -0.20 10.33 -6.48
C SER A 171 0.94 9.40 -6.06
N MET A 172 0.59 8.18 -5.60
CA MET A 172 1.60 7.17 -5.29
C MET A 172 2.30 6.66 -6.54
N MET A 173 1.58 6.44 -7.64
CA MET A 173 2.19 6.03 -8.91
C MET A 173 3.18 7.07 -9.43
N ARG A 174 2.80 8.36 -9.41
CA ARG A 174 3.70 9.46 -9.80
C ARG A 174 4.97 9.52 -8.96
N ARG A 175 4.85 9.23 -7.67
CA ARG A 175 5.99 9.21 -6.74
C ARG A 175 6.88 7.98 -6.92
N ALA A 176 6.28 6.82 -7.19
CA ALA A 176 6.99 5.56 -7.38
C ALA A 176 7.79 5.57 -8.69
N ILE A 177 7.22 6.13 -9.76
CA ILE A 177 7.81 6.21 -11.10
C ILE A 177 8.00 7.68 -11.51
N PRO A 178 8.93 8.41 -10.87
CA PRO A 178 9.10 9.85 -11.10
C PRO A 178 9.70 10.18 -12.48
N TYR A 179 10.23 9.19 -13.20
CA TYR A 179 10.82 9.33 -14.52
C TYR A 179 9.83 9.07 -15.67
N ALA A 180 8.61 8.61 -15.38
CA ALA A 180 7.58 8.46 -16.40
C ALA A 180 7.14 9.84 -16.91
N SER A 181 6.98 9.95 -18.22
CA SER A 181 6.54 11.16 -18.90
C SER A 181 5.09 11.53 -18.53
N SER A 182 4.23 10.54 -18.28
CA SER A 182 2.83 10.72 -17.90
C SER A 182 2.40 9.81 -16.73
N LEU A 183 1.19 10.04 -16.21
CA LEU A 183 0.58 9.13 -15.23
C LEU A 183 0.20 7.80 -15.86
N ASP A 184 -0.23 7.79 -17.11
CA ASP A 184 -0.59 6.56 -17.83
C ASP A 184 0.64 5.67 -18.03
N GLU A 185 1.79 6.26 -18.38
CA GLU A 185 3.04 5.51 -18.47
C GLU A 185 3.47 4.98 -17.10
N ALA A 186 3.39 5.79 -16.04
CA ALA A 186 3.67 5.33 -14.68
C ALA A 186 2.75 4.17 -14.27
N ASN A 187 1.46 4.28 -14.61
CA ASN A 187 0.46 3.26 -14.37
C ASN A 187 0.76 1.99 -15.16
N GLN A 188 1.12 2.09 -16.44
CA GLN A 188 1.49 0.95 -17.28
C GLN A 188 2.76 0.26 -16.77
N ILE A 189 3.75 1.01 -16.32
CA ILE A 189 4.97 0.42 -15.73
C ILE A 189 4.63 -0.38 -14.48
N VAL A 190 3.87 0.20 -13.55
CA VAL A 190 3.55 -0.50 -12.29
C VAL A 190 2.55 -1.63 -12.52
N ARG A 191 1.44 -1.34 -13.21
CA ARG A 191 0.34 -2.29 -13.39
C ARG A 191 0.57 -3.31 -14.49
N GLY A 192 1.15 -2.89 -15.61
CA GLY A 192 1.45 -3.79 -16.73
C GLY A 192 2.42 -4.90 -16.33
N ASN A 193 3.41 -4.62 -15.47
CA ASN A 193 4.36 -5.64 -15.01
C ASN A 193 3.66 -6.81 -14.31
N TRP A 194 2.80 -6.55 -13.32
CA TRP A 194 2.13 -7.64 -12.60
C TRP A 194 1.05 -8.32 -13.45
N LEU A 195 0.34 -7.57 -14.32
CA LEU A 195 -0.62 -8.15 -15.26
C LEU A 195 0.05 -9.12 -16.23
N ASN A 196 1.22 -8.76 -16.77
CA ASN A 196 2.01 -9.63 -17.64
C ASN A 196 2.51 -10.85 -16.86
N THR A 197 2.98 -10.67 -15.61
CA THR A 197 3.38 -11.81 -14.77
C THR A 197 2.23 -12.78 -14.51
N ILE A 198 1.00 -12.29 -14.29
CA ILE A 198 -0.19 -13.16 -14.13
C ILE A 198 -0.47 -13.92 -15.43
N GLU A 199 -0.44 -13.24 -16.57
CA GLU A 199 -0.67 -13.85 -17.88
C GLU A 199 0.38 -14.94 -18.17
N GLU A 200 1.66 -14.63 -18.01
CA GLU A 200 2.77 -15.58 -18.19
C GLU A 200 2.67 -16.78 -17.25
N HIS A 201 2.31 -16.54 -15.99
CA HIS A 201 2.10 -17.60 -15.01
C HIS A 201 0.92 -18.50 -15.43
N HIS A 202 -0.21 -17.90 -15.84
CA HIS A 202 -1.37 -18.67 -16.29
C HIS A 202 -1.04 -19.52 -17.51
N GLN A 203 -0.40 -18.95 -18.55
CA GLN A 203 0.03 -19.66 -19.76
C GLN A 203 0.98 -20.81 -19.47
N LYS A 204 1.84 -20.68 -18.45
CA LYS A 204 2.82 -21.71 -18.10
C LYS A 204 2.23 -22.89 -17.35
N TYR A 205 1.22 -22.65 -16.51
CA TYR A 205 0.75 -23.63 -15.52
C TYR A 205 -0.70 -24.09 -15.70
N SER A 206 -1.43 -23.51 -16.65
CA SER A 206 -2.84 -23.83 -16.86
C SER A 206 -3.01 -24.58 -18.18
N GLU A 207 -3.63 -25.76 -18.13
CA GLU A 207 -3.89 -26.58 -19.31
C GLU A 207 -4.87 -25.89 -20.28
N ASP A 208 -5.79 -25.10 -19.72
CA ASP A 208 -6.60 -24.14 -20.46
C ASP A 208 -5.88 -22.79 -20.47
N ASN A 209 -5.51 -22.31 -21.66
CA ASN A 209 -4.81 -21.03 -21.84
C ASN A 209 -5.75 -19.82 -21.75
N ILE A 210 -7.05 -20.02 -21.53
CA ILE A 210 -8.04 -18.95 -21.47
C ILE A 210 -8.47 -18.70 -20.02
N VAL A 211 -8.18 -17.51 -19.52
CA VAL A 211 -8.75 -17.01 -18.26
C VAL A 211 -10.22 -16.68 -18.49
N ARG A 212 -11.12 -17.38 -17.78
CA ARG A 212 -12.57 -17.17 -17.88
C ARG A 212 -13.17 -16.38 -16.72
N GLU A 213 -12.56 -16.45 -15.55
CA GLU A 213 -13.06 -15.84 -14.32
C GLU A 213 -11.91 -15.27 -13.50
N ILE A 214 -12.11 -14.07 -12.97
CA ILE A 214 -11.14 -13.39 -12.11
C ILE A 214 -11.88 -12.81 -10.91
N LEU A 215 -11.38 -13.11 -9.71
CA LEU A 215 -11.83 -12.51 -8.46
C LEU A 215 -10.73 -11.62 -7.90
N ASP A 216 -10.97 -10.31 -7.83
CA ASP A 216 -10.06 -9.32 -7.23
C ASP A 216 -10.47 -9.07 -5.77
N ILE A 217 -9.78 -9.72 -4.83
CA ILE A 217 -10.05 -9.61 -3.40
C ILE A 217 -9.34 -8.38 -2.82
N GLY A 218 -10.09 -7.53 -2.12
CA GLY A 218 -9.64 -6.21 -1.69
C GLY A 218 -9.48 -5.29 -2.90
N CYS A 219 -10.51 -5.24 -3.74
CA CYS A 219 -10.51 -4.48 -5.00
C CYS A 219 -10.48 -2.97 -4.79
N SER A 220 -10.83 -2.48 -3.59
CA SER A 220 -11.00 -1.06 -3.31
C SER A 220 -11.97 -0.45 -4.34
N VAL A 221 -11.75 0.80 -4.76
CA VAL A 221 -12.53 1.51 -5.80
C VAL A 221 -12.32 0.97 -7.23
N GLY A 222 -11.92 -0.29 -7.37
CA GLY A 222 -11.91 -1.01 -8.64
C GLY A 222 -10.85 -0.58 -9.66
N VAL A 223 -9.84 0.22 -9.29
CA VAL A 223 -8.81 0.68 -10.26
C VAL A 223 -8.05 -0.51 -10.86
N SER A 224 -7.60 -1.45 -10.04
CA SER A 224 -6.90 -2.65 -10.54
C SER A 224 -7.86 -3.66 -11.17
N THR A 225 -9.10 -3.73 -10.70
CA THR A 225 -10.16 -4.57 -11.27
C THR A 225 -10.46 -4.18 -12.72
N ARG A 226 -10.55 -2.87 -13.02
CA ARG A 226 -10.68 -2.36 -14.40
C ARG A 226 -9.49 -2.78 -15.27
N CYS A 227 -8.26 -2.66 -14.76
CA CYS A 227 -7.08 -3.11 -15.51
C CYS A 227 -7.08 -4.63 -15.78
N LEU A 228 -7.63 -5.44 -14.87
CA LEU A 228 -7.82 -6.88 -15.09
C LEU A 228 -8.84 -7.14 -16.20
N ALA A 229 -9.97 -6.43 -16.19
CA ALA A 229 -10.99 -6.54 -17.22
C ALA A 229 -10.43 -6.15 -18.61
N ASP A 230 -9.63 -5.08 -18.68
CA ASP A 230 -8.99 -4.65 -19.93
C ASP A 230 -7.96 -5.67 -20.45
N LYS A 231 -7.18 -6.27 -19.54
CA LYS A 231 -6.15 -7.27 -19.88
C LYS A 231 -6.76 -8.61 -20.31
N PHE A 232 -7.86 -9.01 -19.68
CA PHE A 232 -8.53 -10.29 -19.91
C PHE A 232 -9.99 -10.06 -20.35
N PRO A 233 -10.21 -9.55 -21.58
CA PRO A 233 -11.54 -9.10 -22.03
C PRO A 233 -12.58 -10.23 -22.15
N ASN A 234 -12.13 -11.48 -22.22
CA ASN A 234 -12.99 -12.66 -22.25
C ASN A 234 -13.32 -13.21 -20.85
N ALA A 235 -12.69 -12.67 -19.80
CA ALA A 235 -12.90 -13.10 -18.44
C ALA A 235 -14.04 -12.31 -17.78
N ARG A 236 -14.88 -13.00 -17.01
CA ARG A 236 -15.78 -12.36 -16.05
C ARG A 236 -14.96 -11.92 -14.84
N VAL A 237 -14.82 -10.61 -14.65
CA VAL A 237 -14.07 -10.04 -13.53
C VAL A 237 -15.03 -9.57 -12.44
N THR A 238 -14.81 -10.04 -11.21
CA THR A 238 -15.58 -9.66 -10.01
C THR A 238 -14.64 -8.99 -9.01
N GLY A 239 -14.96 -7.77 -8.60
CA GLY A 239 -14.30 -7.10 -7.47
C GLY A 239 -15.00 -7.46 -6.15
N LEU A 240 -14.22 -7.70 -5.11
CA LEU A 240 -14.71 -7.93 -3.76
C LEU A 240 -13.94 -7.05 -2.78
N ASP A 241 -14.63 -6.28 -1.95
CA ASP A 241 -14.03 -5.57 -0.82
C ASP A 241 -14.88 -5.77 0.43
N LEU A 242 -14.26 -5.65 1.60
CA LEU A 242 -14.97 -5.70 2.87
C LEU A 242 -15.66 -4.36 3.17
N SER A 243 -15.12 -3.26 2.65
CA SER A 243 -15.75 -1.94 2.82
C SER A 243 -16.76 -1.70 1.70
N PRO A 244 -18.06 -1.61 2.01
CA PRO A 244 -19.06 -1.28 1.00
C PRO A 244 -18.93 0.17 0.51
N TYR A 245 -18.22 1.04 1.25
CA TYR A 245 -17.91 2.40 0.79
C TYR A 245 -16.96 2.44 -0.40
N PHE A 246 -16.15 1.38 -0.58
CA PHE A 246 -15.15 1.29 -1.63
C PHE A 246 -15.66 0.58 -2.88
N LEU A 247 -16.85 -0.02 -2.83
CA LEU A 247 -17.52 -0.67 -3.97
C LEU A 247 -18.46 0.33 -4.66
#